data_AF-A0A093L2F7-F1
#
_entry.id   AF-A0A093L2F7-F1
#
_cell.length_a   1.000
_cell.length_b   1.000
_cell.length_c   1.000
_cell.angle_alpha   90.00
_cell.angle_beta   90.00
_cell.angle_gamma   90.00
#
_symmetry.space_group_name_H-M   'P 1'
#
loop_
_entity.id
_entity.type
_entity.pdbx_description
1 polymer ?
#
loop_
_entity_poly.entity_id
_entity_poly.type
_entity_poly.pdbx_seq_one_letter_code
_entity_poly.pdbx_strand_id
1 'polypeptide(L)'
;PYFTQDEKTFATFWIGLWSILCFLSTSTTVATFLIDMERFKYPERPIIFLSACYLFVSVGYIVRLVAGHANVACNPEHHHIHYETTAGMKWGNEAIASYAQYFHLAAWLIPSAKSIAVLALSSVDGDPVAGVCYVGNQSLENLRGFVLAPLVVYLFTGSLFLLAGFVSLFRIRSVIKQGGTKTDKLEKLMIRIGIFTVLYTVPATIVIACYIYEQHNREAWERAQNCSCPGDPHRPKPDYAVFMLKYFMC
;
A
#
# COMPACT_ATOMS: atom_id res chain seq x y z
N PRO A 1 23.54 4.52 -0.63
CA PRO A 1 24.96 4.09 -0.60
C PRO A 1 25.17 2.57 -0.65
N TYR A 2 24.21 1.75 -0.19
CA TYR A 2 24.37 0.30 -0.05
C TYR A 2 24.38 -0.51 -1.36
N PHE A 3 23.70 0.00 -2.39
CA PHE A 3 23.50 -0.69 -3.66
C PHE A 3 24.35 -0.06 -4.78
N THR A 4 24.83 -0.93 -5.66
CA THR A 4 25.58 -0.59 -6.87
C THR A 4 24.69 0.16 -7.88
N GLN A 5 25.33 0.78 -8.86
CA GLN A 5 24.59 1.52 -9.89
C GLN A 5 23.78 0.59 -10.80
N ASP A 6 24.28 -0.61 -11.05
CA ASP A 6 23.58 -1.64 -11.84
C ASP A 6 22.33 -2.13 -11.14
N GLU A 7 22.41 -2.39 -9.83
CA GLU A 7 21.24 -2.76 -9.00
C GLU A 7 20.18 -1.65 -9.03
N LYS A 8 20.56 -0.38 -8.84
CA LYS A 8 19.60 0.73 -8.92
C LYS A 8 18.98 0.88 -10.31
N THR A 9 19.76 0.62 -11.36
CA THR A 9 19.28 0.66 -12.74
C THR A 9 18.27 -0.46 -12.98
N PHE A 10 18.55 -1.68 -12.54
CA PHE A 10 17.59 -2.78 -12.58
C PHE A 10 16.33 -2.46 -11.78
N ALA A 11 16.46 -1.95 -10.55
CA ALA A 11 15.32 -1.55 -9.72
C ALA A 11 14.43 -0.53 -10.45
N THR A 12 15.05 0.40 -11.18
CA THR A 12 14.35 1.40 -11.98
C THR A 12 13.47 0.77 -13.05
N PHE A 13 14.04 -0.14 -13.86
CA PHE A 13 13.28 -0.85 -14.90
C PHE A 13 12.21 -1.76 -14.31
N TRP A 14 12.54 -2.50 -13.25
CA TRP A 14 11.62 -3.44 -12.60
C TRP A 14 10.40 -2.72 -12.01
N ILE A 15 10.62 -1.71 -11.17
CA ILE A 15 9.53 -0.93 -10.56
C ILE A 15 8.71 -0.25 -11.66
N GLY A 16 9.38 0.25 -12.71
CA GLY A 16 8.68 0.90 -13.81
C GLY A 16 7.76 -0.03 -14.59
N LEU A 17 8.21 -1.24 -14.90
CA LEU A 17 7.40 -2.26 -15.58
C LEU A 17 6.12 -2.58 -14.80
N TRP A 18 6.27 -2.90 -13.50
CA TRP A 18 5.13 -3.24 -12.66
C TRP A 18 4.19 -2.05 -12.43
N SER A 19 4.73 -0.83 -12.33
CA SER A 19 3.92 0.38 -12.21
C SER A 19 3.06 0.62 -13.45
N ILE A 20 3.59 0.40 -14.66
CA ILE A 20 2.82 0.56 -15.91
C ILE A 20 1.71 -0.49 -15.99
N LEU A 21 2.00 -1.75 -15.66
CA LEU A 21 1.00 -2.82 -15.65
C LEU A 21 -0.10 -2.55 -14.60
N CYS A 22 0.28 -2.08 -13.41
CA CYS A 22 -0.65 -1.66 -12.37
C CYS A 22 -1.53 -0.49 -12.85
N PHE A 23 -0.93 0.52 -13.49
CA PHE A 23 -1.66 1.67 -14.02
C PHE A 23 -2.70 1.27 -15.07
N LEU A 24 -2.33 0.45 -16.05
CA LEU A 24 -3.24 0.03 -17.12
C LEU A 24 -4.43 -0.80 -16.58
N SER A 25 -4.14 -1.74 -15.68
CA SER A 25 -5.16 -2.61 -15.08
C SER A 25 -6.12 -1.83 -14.15
N THR A 26 -5.60 -0.95 -13.31
CA THR A 26 -6.41 -0.12 -12.41
C THR A 26 -7.20 0.94 -13.18
N SER A 27 -6.61 1.56 -14.20
CA SER A 27 -7.29 2.53 -15.06
C SER A 27 -8.50 1.93 -15.76
N THR A 28 -8.35 0.74 -16.34
CA THR A 28 -9.46 0.04 -16.98
C THR A 28 -10.56 -0.30 -15.97
N THR A 29 -10.19 -0.70 -14.75
CA THR A 29 -11.14 -1.00 -13.67
C THR A 29 -11.94 0.24 -13.26
N VAL A 30 -11.25 1.37 -13.04
CA VAL A 30 -11.89 2.65 -12.68
C VAL A 30 -12.75 3.18 -13.82
N ALA A 31 -12.26 3.15 -15.07
CA ALA A 31 -13.02 3.56 -16.25
C ALA A 31 -14.30 2.74 -16.41
N THR A 32 -14.22 1.41 -16.22
CA THR A 32 -15.40 0.53 -16.26
C THR A 32 -16.43 0.92 -15.22
N PHE A 33 -16.00 1.28 -14.01
CA PHE A 33 -16.90 1.78 -12.97
C PHE A 33 -17.51 3.15 -13.33
N LEU A 34 -16.73 4.06 -13.90
CA LEU A 34 -17.23 5.39 -14.28
C LEU A 34 -18.26 5.33 -15.42
N ILE A 35 -18.12 4.36 -16.33
CA ILE A 35 -19.08 4.11 -17.41
C ILE A 35 -20.41 3.57 -16.84
N ASP A 36 -20.37 2.69 -15.84
CA ASP A 36 -21.56 2.10 -15.22
C ASP A 36 -21.39 1.96 -13.69
N MET A 37 -21.79 3.01 -12.98
CA MET A 37 -21.68 3.08 -11.51
C MET A 37 -22.78 2.30 -10.78
N GLU A 38 -23.87 1.94 -11.47
CA GLU A 38 -24.97 1.18 -10.89
C GLU A 38 -24.70 -0.33 -10.88
N ARG A 39 -23.83 -0.80 -11.78
CA ARG A 39 -23.41 -2.20 -11.89
C ARG A 39 -22.74 -2.74 -10.62
N PHE A 40 -21.91 -1.93 -9.96
CA PHE A 40 -21.18 -2.36 -8.77
C PHE A 40 -21.89 -1.89 -7.51
N LYS A 41 -22.59 -2.81 -6.83
CA LYS A 41 -23.25 -2.56 -5.54
C LYS A 41 -22.34 -2.98 -4.37
N TYR A 42 -22.58 -2.44 -3.18
CA TYR A 42 -21.96 -2.99 -1.96
C TYR A 42 -22.34 -4.48 -1.86
N PRO A 43 -21.39 -5.39 -1.51
CA PRO A 43 -20.09 -5.17 -0.89
C PRO A 43 -18.89 -5.01 -1.86
N GLU A 44 -19.09 -4.89 -3.17
CA GLU A 44 -18.00 -4.87 -4.16
C GLU A 44 -17.38 -3.47 -4.37
N ARG A 45 -18.11 -2.41 -4.02
CA ARG A 45 -17.67 -1.01 -4.18
C ARG A 45 -16.31 -0.67 -3.53
N PRO A 46 -15.93 -1.16 -2.34
CA PRO A 46 -14.61 -0.93 -1.75
C PRO A 46 -13.43 -1.34 -2.65
N ILE A 47 -13.61 -2.35 -3.50
CA ILE A 47 -12.57 -2.81 -4.44
C ILE A 47 -12.23 -1.71 -5.44
N ILE A 48 -13.23 -0.95 -5.90
CA ILE A 48 -13.03 0.14 -6.86
C ILE A 48 -12.26 1.31 -6.23
N PHE A 49 -12.56 1.66 -4.98
CA PHE A 49 -11.81 2.70 -4.26
C PHE A 49 -10.36 2.27 -4.02
N LEU A 50 -10.13 0.99 -3.70
CA LEU A 50 -8.78 0.44 -3.60
C LEU A 50 -8.05 0.52 -4.95
N SER A 51 -8.70 0.16 -6.05
CA SER A 51 -8.14 0.31 -7.41
C SER A 51 -7.82 1.77 -7.75
N ALA A 52 -8.66 2.72 -7.33
CA ALA A 52 -8.38 4.15 -7.49
C ALA A 52 -7.15 4.59 -6.69
N CYS A 53 -6.98 4.11 -5.44
CA CYS A 53 -5.77 4.36 -4.66
C CYS A 53 -4.52 3.84 -5.38
N TYR A 54 -4.56 2.60 -5.89
CA TYR A 54 -3.45 2.01 -6.66
C TYR A 54 -3.17 2.74 -7.98
N LEU A 55 -4.20 3.31 -8.62
CA LEU A 55 -4.03 4.19 -9.78
C LEU A 55 -3.17 5.40 -9.42
N PHE A 56 -3.47 6.10 -8.32
CA PHE A 56 -2.67 7.26 -7.89
C PHE A 56 -1.25 6.86 -7.45
N VAL A 57 -1.08 5.71 -6.77
CA VAL A 57 0.25 5.18 -6.42
C VAL A 57 1.09 4.91 -7.66
N SER A 58 0.51 4.23 -8.66
CA SER A 58 1.20 3.93 -9.93
C SER A 58 1.54 5.20 -10.72
N VAL A 59 0.67 6.22 -10.70
CA VAL A 59 0.99 7.53 -11.28
C VAL A 59 2.23 8.14 -10.59
N GLY A 60 2.35 8.06 -9.27
CA GLY A 60 3.53 8.54 -8.54
C GLY A 60 4.84 7.89 -9.01
N TYR A 61 4.84 6.57 -9.20
CA TYR A 61 5.99 5.85 -9.74
C TYR A 61 6.26 6.15 -11.22
N ILE A 62 5.22 6.38 -12.03
CA ILE A 62 5.36 6.80 -13.44
C ILE A 62 5.93 8.21 -13.56
N VAL A 63 5.47 9.16 -12.74
CA VAL A 63 6.02 10.52 -12.68
C VAL A 63 7.52 10.47 -12.41
N ARG A 64 7.95 9.58 -11.51
CA ARG A 64 9.38 9.32 -11.24
C ARG A 64 10.14 8.79 -12.47
N LEU A 65 9.53 7.95 -13.32
CA LEU A 65 10.17 7.48 -14.55
C LEU A 65 10.35 8.60 -15.58
N VAL A 66 9.34 9.48 -15.71
CA VAL A 66 9.34 10.56 -16.70
C VAL A 66 10.22 11.74 -16.27
N ALA A 67 10.12 12.14 -15.00
CA ALA A 67 10.89 13.26 -14.44
C ALA A 67 12.34 12.91 -14.12
N GLY A 68 12.65 11.61 -13.94
CA GLY A 68 13.98 11.11 -13.60
C GLY A 68 14.28 11.14 -12.09
N HIS A 69 15.10 10.18 -11.64
CA HIS A 69 15.44 9.97 -10.22
C HIS A 69 16.02 11.23 -9.55
N ALA A 70 16.89 11.96 -10.25
CA ALA A 70 17.58 13.12 -9.69
C ALA A 70 16.64 14.29 -9.40
N ASN A 71 15.60 14.51 -10.21
CA ASN A 71 14.70 15.65 -10.03
C ASN A 71 13.63 15.40 -8.94
N VAL A 72 13.36 14.14 -8.60
CA VAL A 72 12.36 13.75 -7.60
C VAL A 72 12.98 13.53 -6.22
N ALA A 73 14.16 12.91 -6.16
CA ALA A 73 14.79 12.51 -4.90
C ALA A 73 16.00 13.37 -4.50
N CYS A 74 16.64 14.10 -5.43
CA CYS A 74 17.77 14.97 -5.11
C CYS A 74 17.31 16.44 -5.10
N ASN A 75 17.79 17.20 -4.12
CA ASN A 75 17.43 18.61 -3.92
C ASN A 75 18.47 19.52 -4.60
N PRO A 76 18.14 20.27 -5.67
CA PRO A 76 19.01 21.31 -6.22
C PRO A 76 18.50 22.70 -5.80
N GLU A 77 18.66 23.05 -4.52
CA GLU A 77 18.25 24.34 -3.91
C GLU A 77 16.74 24.71 -3.97
N HIS A 78 16.24 25.34 -2.90
CA HIS A 78 14.83 25.60 -2.62
C HIS A 78 14.04 26.36 -3.72
N HIS A 79 12.80 25.94 -4.00
CA HIS A 79 11.55 26.68 -3.66
C HIS A 79 10.27 25.93 -4.12
N HIS A 80 9.33 25.79 -3.17
CA HIS A 80 7.88 25.51 -3.26
C HIS A 80 7.30 24.48 -4.24
N ILE A 81 6.54 23.53 -3.69
CA ILE A 81 5.63 22.64 -4.43
C ILE A 81 4.19 23.06 -4.12
N HIS A 82 3.42 23.39 -5.16
CA HIS A 82 2.00 23.70 -5.08
C HIS A 82 1.16 22.44 -4.90
N TYR A 83 0.11 22.52 -4.08
CA TYR A 83 -0.94 21.50 -3.99
C TYR A 83 -2.16 21.95 -4.81
N GLU A 84 -2.65 21.10 -5.70
CA GLU A 84 -4.04 21.18 -6.18
C GLU A 84 -4.81 20.00 -5.59
N THR A 85 -5.77 20.33 -4.72
CA THR A 85 -6.78 19.38 -4.24
C THR A 85 -8.04 19.57 -5.07
N THR A 86 -8.39 18.58 -5.88
CA THR A 86 -9.72 18.52 -6.50
C THR A 86 -10.48 17.35 -5.89
N ALA A 87 -11.24 17.67 -4.84
CA ALA A 87 -12.24 16.79 -4.26
C ALA A 87 -13.51 16.81 -5.13
N GLY A 88 -14.09 15.64 -5.37
CA GLY A 88 -15.44 15.55 -5.88
C GLY A 88 -15.86 14.12 -6.14
N MET A 89 -16.72 13.56 -5.28
CA MET A 89 -17.98 12.89 -5.69
C MET A 89 -18.70 12.26 -4.49
N LYS A 90 -20.02 12.45 -4.44
CA LYS A 90 -20.99 11.94 -3.45
C LYS A 90 -21.70 10.70 -3.99
N TRP A 91 -21.99 9.68 -3.15
CA TRP A 91 -22.93 8.58 -3.47
C TRP A 91 -23.63 7.94 -2.24
N GLY A 92 -24.94 7.66 -2.32
CA GLY A 92 -25.80 6.83 -1.41
C GLY A 92 -26.70 5.87 -2.23
N ASN A 93 -27.59 4.96 -1.75
CA ASN A 93 -28.06 4.42 -0.45
C ASN A 93 -28.37 2.89 -0.62
N GLU A 94 -28.66 2.00 0.36
CA GLU A 94 -29.32 2.10 1.68
C GLU A 94 -28.95 0.87 2.57
N ALA A 95 -29.12 0.99 3.90
CA ALA A 95 -28.68 0.09 4.98
C ALA A 95 -27.16 0.04 5.30
N ILE A 96 -26.29 -0.48 4.42
CA ILE A 96 -24.81 -0.35 4.60
C ILE A 96 -24.33 1.02 4.11
N ALA A 97 -25.07 1.62 3.18
CA ALA A 97 -24.76 2.96 2.66
C ALA A 97 -25.00 4.09 3.68
N SER A 98 -25.86 3.89 4.68
CA SER A 98 -26.05 4.86 5.78
C SER A 98 -24.77 4.99 6.63
N TYR A 99 -24.02 3.89 6.80
CA TYR A 99 -22.72 3.90 7.48
C TYR A 99 -21.54 4.18 6.54
N ALA A 100 -21.74 4.09 5.22
CA ALA A 100 -20.69 4.35 4.25
C ALA A 100 -20.10 5.76 4.41
N GLN A 101 -20.90 6.76 4.77
CA GLN A 101 -20.41 8.11 5.04
C GLN A 101 -19.37 8.15 6.17
N TYR A 102 -19.57 7.37 7.25
CA TYR A 102 -18.59 7.25 8.34
C TYR A 102 -17.34 6.47 7.92
N PHE A 103 -17.49 5.39 7.16
CA PHE A 103 -16.36 4.63 6.64
C PHE A 103 -15.51 5.43 5.66
N HIS A 104 -16.14 6.21 4.78
CA HIS A 104 -15.46 7.16 3.90
C HIS A 104 -14.74 8.22 4.74
N LEU A 105 -15.43 8.86 5.68
CA LEU A 105 -14.83 9.88 6.53
C LEU A 105 -13.57 9.35 7.24
N ALA A 106 -13.64 8.16 7.87
CA ALA A 106 -12.48 7.54 8.51
C ALA A 106 -11.38 7.17 7.49
N ALA A 107 -11.75 6.57 6.35
CA ALA A 107 -10.81 6.15 5.31
C ALA A 107 -10.04 7.31 4.67
N TRP A 108 -10.61 8.52 4.64
CA TRP A 108 -9.94 9.71 4.12
C TRP A 108 -9.23 10.50 5.23
N LEU A 109 -9.88 10.71 6.38
CA LEU A 109 -9.29 11.50 7.46
C LEU A 109 -8.04 10.86 8.05
N ILE A 110 -8.03 9.53 8.24
CA ILE A 110 -6.90 8.85 8.88
C ILE A 110 -5.62 9.00 8.02
N PRO A 111 -5.62 8.69 6.71
CA PRO A 111 -4.46 8.97 5.85
C PRO A 111 -4.14 10.46 5.74
N SER A 112 -5.13 11.35 5.62
CA SER A 112 -4.87 12.80 5.52
C SER A 112 -4.20 13.35 6.78
N ALA A 113 -4.70 13.01 7.96
CA ALA A 113 -4.12 13.44 9.23
C ALA A 113 -2.68 12.91 9.39
N LYS A 114 -2.46 11.65 9.00
CA LYS A 114 -1.14 11.04 9.01
C LYS A 114 -0.17 11.75 8.06
N SER A 115 -0.59 12.06 6.83
CA SER A 115 0.22 12.81 5.87
C SER A 115 0.55 14.22 6.38
N ILE A 116 -0.43 14.92 6.96
CA ILE A 116 -0.21 16.24 7.57
C ILE A 116 0.80 16.15 8.71
N ALA A 117 0.72 15.13 9.57
CA ALA A 117 1.68 14.94 10.65
C ALA A 117 3.11 14.72 10.13
N VAL A 118 3.28 13.89 9.09
CA VAL A 118 4.59 13.64 8.46
C VAL A 118 5.17 14.94 7.87
N LEU A 119 4.35 15.75 7.22
CA LEU A 119 4.77 17.04 6.66
C LEU A 119 5.11 18.06 7.76
N ALA A 120 4.28 18.15 8.80
CA ALA A 120 4.52 19.04 9.94
C ALA A 120 5.83 18.71 10.67
N LEU A 121 6.18 17.43 10.72
CA LEU A 121 7.43 16.93 11.30
C LEU A 121 8.59 16.89 10.30
N SER A 122 8.40 17.40 9.07
CA SER A 122 9.39 17.38 7.99
C SER A 122 10.10 16.03 7.83
N SER A 123 9.36 14.94 8.03
CA SER A 123 9.90 13.57 8.14
C SER A 123 9.88 12.80 6.81
N VAL A 124 9.94 13.52 5.70
CA VAL A 124 9.95 12.97 4.34
C VAL A 124 11.38 12.81 3.86
N ASP A 125 11.75 11.58 3.50
CA ASP A 125 13.10 11.20 3.08
C ASP A 125 13.11 10.70 1.63
N GLY A 126 14.21 10.90 0.90
CA GLY A 126 14.39 10.27 -0.41
C GLY A 126 14.72 8.78 -0.30
N ASP A 127 14.06 7.93 -1.11
CA ASP A 127 14.41 6.52 -1.28
C ASP A 127 15.42 6.37 -2.44
N PRO A 128 16.68 5.97 -2.18
CA PRO A 128 17.71 5.87 -3.20
C PRO A 128 17.53 4.68 -4.16
N VAL A 129 16.68 3.70 -3.84
CA VAL A 129 16.41 2.53 -4.68
C VAL A 129 15.18 2.79 -5.56
N ALA A 130 14.07 3.21 -4.95
CA ALA A 130 12.84 3.48 -5.69
C ALA A 130 12.86 4.85 -6.39
N GLY A 131 13.66 5.80 -5.92
CA GLY A 131 13.72 7.15 -6.48
C GLY A 131 12.50 8.01 -6.22
N VAL A 132 11.77 7.70 -5.14
CA VAL A 132 10.59 8.44 -4.69
C VAL A 132 10.83 8.96 -3.28
N CYS A 133 10.06 9.95 -2.86
CA CYS A 133 10.07 10.42 -1.47
C CYS A 133 9.15 9.56 -0.61
N TYR A 134 9.64 9.10 0.54
CA TYR A 134 8.94 8.23 1.46
C TYR A 134 9.32 8.55 2.93
N VAL A 135 8.50 8.13 3.89
CA VAL A 135 8.77 8.38 5.32
C VAL A 135 9.52 7.22 5.97
N GLY A 136 10.44 7.53 6.87
CA GLY A 136 11.13 6.52 7.68
C GLY A 136 12.28 5.81 6.95
N ASN A 137 12.81 6.43 5.88
CA ASN A 137 13.97 5.88 5.20
C ASN A 137 15.30 6.26 5.90
N GLN A 138 15.32 7.32 6.72
CA GLN A 138 16.49 7.71 7.51
C GLN A 138 16.30 7.52 9.03
N SER A 139 15.07 7.54 9.53
CA SER A 139 14.77 7.42 10.96
C SER A 139 13.93 6.17 11.28
N LEU A 140 14.43 5.34 12.20
CA LEU A 140 13.71 4.19 12.74
C LEU A 140 12.45 4.59 13.52
N GLU A 141 12.45 5.74 14.17
CA GLU A 141 11.29 6.25 14.90
C GLU A 141 10.15 6.58 13.93
N ASN A 142 10.48 7.28 12.84
CA ASN A 142 9.52 7.61 11.79
C ASN A 142 9.02 6.36 11.06
N LEU A 143 9.90 5.38 10.81
CA LEU A 143 9.50 4.10 10.24
C LEU A 143 8.49 3.36 11.15
N ARG A 144 8.77 3.30 12.46
CA ARG A 144 7.90 2.64 13.44
C ARG A 144 6.56 3.34 13.57
N GLY A 145 6.57 4.65 13.80
CA GLY A 145 5.38 5.45 14.07
C GLY A 145 4.51 5.66 12.83
N PHE A 146 5.10 5.99 11.69
CA PHE A 146 4.36 6.33 10.49
C PHE A 146 4.19 5.18 9.50
N VAL A 147 4.89 4.05 9.61
CA VAL A 147 4.74 2.97 8.62
C VAL A 147 4.33 1.68 9.30
N LEU A 148 5.19 1.13 10.14
CA LEU A 148 5.02 -0.21 10.69
C LEU A 148 3.82 -0.31 11.64
N ALA A 149 3.69 0.59 12.62
CA ALA A 149 2.59 0.53 13.58
C ALA A 149 1.21 0.69 12.93
N PRO A 150 0.97 1.68 12.03
CA PRO A 150 -0.29 1.76 11.30
C PRO A 150 -0.58 0.52 10.46
N LEU A 151 0.42 -0.03 9.75
CA LEU A 151 0.22 -1.24 8.93
C LEU A 151 -0.17 -2.45 9.78
N VAL A 152 0.49 -2.66 10.92
CA VAL A 152 0.16 -3.75 11.85
C VAL A 152 -1.24 -3.57 12.43
N VAL A 153 -1.60 -2.35 12.86
CA VAL A 153 -2.94 -2.06 13.40
C VAL A 153 -4.02 -2.29 12.34
N TYR A 154 -3.83 -1.82 11.11
CA TYR A 154 -4.79 -2.02 10.02
C TYR A 154 -4.93 -3.49 9.64
N LEU A 155 -3.81 -4.22 9.52
CA LEU A 155 -3.83 -5.64 9.21
C LEU A 155 -4.52 -6.44 10.32
N PHE A 156 -4.21 -6.16 11.58
CA PHE A 156 -4.79 -6.85 12.72
C PHE A 156 -6.30 -6.58 12.82
N THR A 157 -6.70 -5.32 12.83
CA THR A 157 -8.12 -4.93 12.87
C THR A 157 -8.89 -5.50 11.67
N GLY A 158 -8.35 -5.38 10.45
CA GLY A 158 -8.92 -5.95 9.24
C GLY A 158 -9.08 -7.47 9.33
N SER A 159 -8.04 -8.18 9.78
CA SER A 159 -8.07 -9.65 9.91
C SER A 159 -9.12 -10.12 10.91
N LEU A 160 -9.30 -9.41 12.03
CA LEU A 160 -10.35 -9.69 13.01
C LEU A 160 -11.75 -9.54 12.41
N PHE A 161 -12.01 -8.42 11.70
CA PHE A 161 -13.29 -8.21 11.03
C PHE A 161 -13.55 -9.23 9.92
N LEU A 162 -12.53 -9.60 9.16
CA LEU A 162 -12.63 -10.61 8.10
C LEU A 162 -12.93 -11.99 8.67
N LEU A 163 -12.26 -12.40 9.75
CA LEU A 163 -12.51 -13.67 10.42
C LEU A 163 -13.93 -13.71 10.98
N ALA A 164 -14.36 -12.66 11.68
CA ALA A 164 -15.72 -12.55 12.21
C ALA A 164 -16.78 -12.58 11.09
N GLY A 165 -16.53 -11.88 9.99
CA GLY A 165 -17.38 -11.88 8.80
C GLY A 165 -17.48 -13.26 8.15
N PHE A 166 -16.35 -13.94 7.98
CA PHE A 166 -16.31 -15.30 7.43
C PHE A 166 -17.08 -16.28 8.32
N VAL A 167 -16.81 -16.31 9.63
CA VAL A 167 -17.54 -17.14 10.60
C VAL A 167 -19.05 -16.87 10.55
N SER A 168 -19.46 -15.61 10.46
CA SER A 168 -20.87 -15.23 10.36
C SER A 168 -21.51 -15.75 9.07
N LEU A 169 -20.81 -15.66 7.93
CA LEU A 169 -21.28 -16.21 6.66
C LEU A 169 -21.41 -17.74 6.68
N PHE A 170 -20.50 -18.46 7.34
CA PHE A 170 -20.65 -19.91 7.53
C PHE A 170 -21.84 -20.28 8.40
N ARG A 171 -22.09 -19.54 9.49
CA ARG A 171 -23.28 -19.75 10.32
C ARG A 171 -24.56 -19.54 9.51
N ILE A 172 -24.64 -18.45 8.75
CA ILE A 172 -25.78 -18.15 7.87
C ILE A 172 -25.97 -19.27 6.84
N ARG A 173 -24.90 -19.70 6.16
CA ARG A 173 -24.95 -20.80 5.18
C ARG A 173 -25.45 -22.09 5.84
N SER A 174 -24.97 -22.42 7.04
CA SER A 174 -25.37 -23.62 7.77
C SER A 174 -26.86 -23.63 8.06
N VAL A 175 -27.42 -22.51 8.54
CA VAL A 175 -28.86 -22.38 8.83
C VAL A 175 -29.71 -22.46 7.56
N ILE A 176 -29.31 -21.79 6.47
CA ILE A 176 -30.05 -21.81 5.20
C ILE A 176 -30.06 -23.22 4.59
N LYS A 177 -28.92 -23.92 4.67
CA LYS A 177 -28.79 -25.29 4.15
C LYS A 177 -29.66 -26.28 4.93
N GLN A 178 -29.81 -26.10 6.24
CA GLN A 178 -30.76 -26.88 7.05
C GLN A 178 -32.22 -26.65 6.64
N GLY A 179 -32.56 -25.45 6.17
CA GLY A 179 -33.87 -25.11 5.62
C GLY A 179 -34.13 -25.61 4.18
N GLY A 180 -33.25 -26.44 3.60
CA GLY A 180 -33.45 -27.05 2.28
C GLY A 180 -33.33 -26.10 1.07
N THR A 181 -32.87 -24.87 1.28
CA THR A 181 -32.74 -23.87 0.21
C THR A 181 -31.36 -23.95 -0.47
N LYS A 182 -31.30 -23.74 -1.80
CA LYS A 182 -30.03 -23.75 -2.56
C LYS A 182 -29.14 -22.56 -2.18
N THR A 183 -27.87 -22.83 -1.85
CA THR A 183 -26.88 -21.83 -1.40
C THR A 183 -25.87 -21.39 -2.47
N ASP A 184 -26.05 -21.77 -3.74
CA ASP A 184 -25.06 -21.58 -4.81
C ASP A 184 -24.60 -20.12 -4.99
N LYS A 185 -25.53 -19.15 -4.84
CA LYS A 185 -25.20 -17.72 -4.94
C LYS A 185 -24.32 -17.25 -3.77
N LEU A 186 -24.61 -17.72 -2.56
CA LEU A 186 -23.86 -17.39 -1.35
C LEU A 186 -22.45 -17.99 -1.42
N GLU A 187 -22.32 -19.22 -1.92
CA GLU A 187 -21.02 -19.89 -2.08
C GLU A 187 -20.12 -19.15 -3.07
N LYS A 188 -20.66 -18.74 -4.23
CA LYS A 188 -19.90 -17.92 -5.19
C LYS A 188 -19.45 -16.59 -4.60
N LEU A 189 -20.30 -15.93 -3.81
CA LEU A 189 -19.95 -14.69 -3.12
C LEU A 189 -18.84 -14.91 -2.07
N MET A 190 -18.95 -15.97 -1.26
CA MET A 190 -17.96 -16.33 -0.24
C MET A 190 -16.60 -16.66 -0.85
N ILE A 191 -16.57 -17.42 -1.95
CA ILE A 191 -15.32 -17.75 -2.67
C ILE A 191 -14.66 -16.47 -3.19
N ARG A 192 -15.43 -15.57 -3.81
CA ARG A 192 -14.90 -14.31 -4.35
C ARG A 192 -14.32 -13.40 -3.26
N ILE A 193 -15.04 -13.21 -2.16
CA ILE A 193 -14.56 -12.41 -1.02
C ILE A 193 -13.35 -13.07 -0.37
N GLY A 194 -13.34 -14.40 -0.23
CA GLY A 194 -12.23 -15.16 0.32
C GLY A 194 -10.95 -15.04 -0.50
N ILE A 195 -11.04 -15.21 -1.83
CA ILE A 195 -9.89 -15.04 -2.74
C ILE A 195 -9.33 -13.62 -2.64
N PHE A 196 -10.19 -12.60 -2.72
CA PHE A 196 -9.76 -11.21 -2.61
C PHE A 196 -9.08 -10.93 -1.27
N THR A 197 -9.61 -11.48 -0.18
CA THR A 197 -9.04 -11.35 1.16
C THR A 197 -7.64 -11.95 1.26
N VAL A 198 -7.44 -13.16 0.74
CA VAL A 198 -6.12 -13.82 0.75
C VAL A 198 -5.13 -13.05 -0.11
N LEU A 199 -5.55 -12.65 -1.32
CA LEU A 199 -4.72 -11.87 -2.24
C LEU A 199 -4.33 -10.49 -1.70
N TYR A 200 -5.06 -9.94 -0.74
CA TYR A 200 -4.71 -8.68 -0.07
C TYR A 200 -3.90 -8.88 1.22
N THR A 201 -4.30 -9.86 2.03
CA THR A 201 -3.68 -10.12 3.34
C THR A 201 -2.25 -10.63 3.19
N VAL A 202 -1.99 -11.52 2.21
CA VAL A 202 -0.65 -12.10 2.00
C VAL A 202 0.37 -11.02 1.60
N PRO A 203 0.16 -10.19 0.57
CA PRO A 203 1.09 -9.09 0.26
C PRO A 203 1.27 -8.12 1.42
N ALA A 204 0.19 -7.74 2.12
CA ALA A 204 0.29 -6.86 3.29
C ALA A 204 1.17 -7.45 4.40
N THR A 205 1.04 -8.75 4.69
CA THR A 205 1.92 -9.43 5.66
C THR A 205 3.37 -9.48 5.20
N ILE A 206 3.62 -9.70 3.90
CA ILE A 206 4.98 -9.71 3.33
C ILE A 206 5.62 -8.33 3.45
N VAL A 207 4.88 -7.26 3.13
CA VAL A 207 5.38 -5.88 3.26
C VAL A 207 5.73 -5.55 4.72
N ILE A 208 4.88 -5.95 5.68
CA ILE A 208 5.20 -5.80 7.11
C ILE A 208 6.45 -6.59 7.48
N ALA A 209 6.59 -7.83 7.00
CA ALA A 209 7.79 -8.63 7.24
C ALA A 209 9.05 -7.98 6.67
N CYS A 210 8.99 -7.40 5.46
CA CYS A 210 10.08 -6.61 4.88
C CYS A 210 10.43 -5.42 5.77
N TYR A 211 9.45 -4.68 6.29
CA TYR A 211 9.71 -3.56 7.21
C TYR A 211 10.28 -4.01 8.55
N ILE A 212 9.88 -5.17 9.08
CA ILE A 212 10.48 -5.74 10.30
C ILE A 212 11.94 -6.15 10.03
N TYR A 213 12.22 -6.76 8.89
CA TYR A 213 13.58 -7.08 8.45
C TYR A 213 14.44 -5.82 8.36
N GLU A 214 13.93 -4.76 7.71
CA GLU A 214 14.61 -3.47 7.63
C GLU A 214 14.85 -2.89 9.02
N GLN A 215 13.82 -2.82 9.87
CA GLN A 215 13.93 -2.31 11.23
C GLN A 215 15.01 -3.05 12.05
N HIS A 216 15.01 -4.38 11.99
CA HIS A 216 15.89 -5.20 12.81
C HIS A 216 17.36 -5.04 12.43
N ASN A 217 17.65 -4.94 11.13
CA ASN A 217 19.03 -4.92 10.64
C ASN A 217 19.58 -3.51 10.43
N ARG A 218 18.73 -2.47 10.48
CA ARG A 218 19.12 -1.08 10.19
C ARG A 218 20.26 -0.55 11.06
N GLU A 219 20.22 -0.80 12.37
CA GLU A 219 21.29 -0.38 13.27
C GLU A 219 22.63 -1.04 12.94
N ALA A 220 22.61 -2.30 12.48
CA ALA A 220 23.81 -3.01 12.07
C ALA A 220 24.39 -2.43 10.78
N TRP A 221 23.54 -2.09 9.81
CA TRP A 221 23.95 -1.44 8.56
C TRP A 221 24.54 -0.04 8.79
N GLU A 222 23.91 0.76 9.65
CA GLU A 222 24.37 2.11 10.01
C GLU A 222 25.70 2.08 10.77
N ARG A 223 25.83 1.19 11.77
CA ARG A 223 27.11 0.97 12.48
C ARG A 223 28.20 0.53 11.54
N ALA A 224 27.89 -0.41 10.64
CA ALA A 224 28.85 -0.88 9.67
C ALA A 224 29.29 0.22 8.72
N GLN A 225 28.43 1.18 8.34
CA GLN A 225 28.81 2.33 7.50
C GLN A 225 29.67 3.35 8.25
N ASN A 226 29.27 3.72 9.48
CA ASN A 226 29.94 4.77 10.24
C ASN A 226 31.28 4.32 10.83
N CYS A 227 31.42 3.03 11.17
CA CYS A 227 32.67 2.44 11.64
C CYS A 227 33.40 1.78 10.47
N SER A 228 34.44 2.44 9.94
CA SER A 228 35.29 1.85 8.90
C SER A 228 36.42 1.03 9.52
N CYS A 229 36.23 -0.28 9.61
CA CYS A 229 37.35 -1.22 9.76
C CYS A 229 37.69 -1.77 8.37
N PRO A 230 38.83 -1.37 7.75
CA PRO A 230 39.21 -1.86 6.44
C PRO A 230 39.42 -3.38 6.46
N GLY A 231 38.76 -4.11 5.57
CA GLY A 231 39.03 -5.53 5.34
C GLY A 231 38.12 -6.55 6.03
N ASP A 232 36.97 -6.16 6.60
CA ASP A 232 35.99 -7.11 7.14
C ASP A 232 35.11 -7.71 6.00
N PRO A 233 35.25 -9.01 5.65
CA PRO A 233 34.45 -9.66 4.63
C PRO A 233 32.98 -9.89 5.03
N HIS A 234 32.62 -9.71 6.30
CA HIS A 234 31.26 -9.91 6.82
C HIS A 234 30.54 -8.60 7.18
N ARG A 235 30.83 -7.51 6.46
CA ARG A 235 30.14 -6.24 6.66
C ARG A 235 28.63 -6.40 6.40
N PRO A 236 27.76 -6.20 7.41
CA PRO A 236 26.33 -6.37 7.24
C PRO A 236 25.81 -5.31 6.27
N LYS A 237 25.08 -5.77 5.25
CA LYS A 237 24.47 -4.92 4.22
C LYS A 237 23.02 -5.34 3.98
N PRO A 238 22.15 -4.43 3.49
CA PRO A 238 20.79 -4.79 3.13
C PRO A 238 20.77 -5.81 1.99
N ASP A 239 19.79 -6.71 2.04
CA ASP A 239 19.56 -7.69 0.98
C ASP A 239 18.69 -7.03 -0.09
N TYR A 240 19.23 -6.92 -1.31
CA TYR A 240 18.57 -6.30 -2.44
C TYR A 240 17.23 -6.97 -2.79
N ALA A 241 17.14 -8.30 -2.67
CA ALA A 241 15.93 -9.04 -3.02
C ALA A 241 14.74 -8.67 -2.11
N VAL A 242 15.00 -8.39 -0.82
CA VAL A 242 13.95 -7.98 0.13
C VAL A 242 13.36 -6.62 -0.25
N PHE A 243 14.19 -5.68 -0.71
CA PHE A 243 13.73 -4.38 -1.19
C PHE A 243 12.89 -4.53 -2.47
N MET A 244 13.36 -5.33 -3.42
CA MET A 244 12.60 -5.61 -4.65
C MET A 244 11.25 -6.30 -4.38
N LEU A 245 11.24 -7.25 -3.45
CA LEU A 245 10.02 -7.91 -3.00
C LEU A 245 9.05 -6.92 -2.35
N LYS A 246 9.54 -6.02 -1.50
CA LYS A 246 8.73 -4.96 -0.88
C LYS A 246 8.01 -4.12 -1.93
N TYR A 247 8.72 -3.59 -2.93
CA TYR A 247 8.09 -2.77 -3.97
C TYR A 247 7.14 -3.55 -4.88
N PHE A 248 7.40 -4.83 -5.09
CA PHE A 248 6.51 -5.69 -5.88
C PHE A 248 5.20 -6.03 -5.15
N MET A 249 5.27 -6.20 -3.83
CA MET A 249 4.12 -6.56 -2.98
C MET A 249 3.33 -5.34 -2.46
N CYS A 250 3.85 -4.13 -2.65
CA CYS A 250 3.22 -2.86 -2.28
C CYS A 250 2.19 -2.43 -3.33
#